data_AF-A0A7S3TVA6-F1
#
_entry.id   AF-A0A7S3TVA6-F1
#
_cell.length_a   1.000
_cell.length_b   1.000
_cell.length_c   1.000
_cell.angle_alpha   90.00
_cell.angle_beta   90.00
_cell.angle_gamma   90.00
#
_symmetry.space_group_name_H-M   'P 1'
#
loop_
_entity.id
_entity.type
_entity.pdbx_description
1 polymer ?
#
loop_
_entity_poly.entity_id
_entity_poly.type
_entity_poly.pdbx_seq_one_letter_code
_entity_poly.pdbx_strand_id
1 'polypeptide(L)'
;ASAAGGRQPVALLDAIATAAWPHLADFAPQGLCNLVWASATVGHAPHRLFDSVAAEGTARVAEFNAQDMSNMAWAFAKAGKPAPELFDALAAEVARRGVGGFKPQELANTAWAFAKVAHAAPALFDALSGRSLLSLDAFSPQGLANTAWAYATAGHAAPELFDAIAAEAAPRLSQFKPQELSILAWACAADGAAGSCRGKPSAAPVPLLFDALAAEVARRGVGGFKPQEL
;
A
#
# COMPACT_ATOMS: atom_id res chain seq x y z
N ALA A 1 36.14 -13.30 -3.53
CA ALA A 1 35.24 -13.91 -2.54
C ALA A 1 34.16 -12.92 -2.16
N SER A 2 32.93 -13.10 -2.67
CA SER A 2 31.64 -12.69 -2.08
C SER A 2 30.54 -12.96 -3.12
N ALA A 3 30.21 -14.24 -3.31
CA ALA A 3 29.07 -14.68 -4.13
C ALA A 3 28.25 -15.77 -3.41
N ALA A 4 28.41 -15.88 -2.08
CA ALA A 4 27.79 -16.93 -1.27
C ALA A 4 26.62 -16.44 -0.39
N GLY A 5 26.35 -15.13 -0.33
CA GLY A 5 25.31 -14.57 0.55
C GLY A 5 23.88 -14.59 0.01
N GLY A 6 23.70 -14.60 -1.32
CA GLY A 6 22.38 -14.45 -1.95
C GLY A 6 21.57 -15.73 -2.17
N ARG A 7 22.19 -16.91 -2.08
CA ARG A 7 21.52 -18.21 -2.33
C ARG A 7 20.75 -18.77 -1.12
N GLN A 8 21.03 -18.28 0.08
CA GLN A 8 20.49 -18.85 1.32
C GLN A 8 19.01 -18.49 1.56
N PRO A 9 18.54 -17.24 1.39
CA PRO A 9 17.16 -16.88 1.74
C PRO A 9 16.12 -17.51 0.80
N VAL A 10 16.41 -17.55 -0.51
CA VAL A 10 15.50 -18.13 -1.51
C VAL A 10 15.41 -19.63 -1.37
N ALA A 11 16.55 -20.33 -1.24
CA ALA A 11 16.56 -21.79 -1.05
C ALA A 11 15.86 -22.21 0.25
N LEU A 12 16.04 -21.44 1.33
CA LEU A 12 15.32 -21.66 2.58
C LEU A 12 13.80 -21.46 2.39
N LEU A 13 13.38 -20.39 1.71
CA LEU A 13 11.97 -20.14 1.44
C LEU A 13 11.35 -21.19 0.52
N ASP A 14 12.09 -21.71 -0.46
CA ASP A 14 11.65 -22.83 -1.30
C ASP A 14 11.44 -24.11 -0.48
N ALA A 15 12.37 -24.42 0.42
CA ALA A 15 12.26 -25.56 1.31
C ALA A 15 11.05 -25.42 2.26
N ILE A 16 10.87 -24.23 2.86
CA ILE A 16 9.71 -23.91 3.71
C ILE A 16 8.42 -24.00 2.90
N ALA A 17 8.34 -23.40 1.71
CA ALA A 17 7.15 -23.44 0.86
C ALA A 17 6.77 -24.87 0.46
N THR A 18 7.76 -25.69 0.11
CA THR A 18 7.56 -27.11 -0.24
C THR A 18 7.06 -27.90 0.95
N ALA A 19 7.61 -27.66 2.14
CA ALA A 19 7.19 -28.33 3.37
C ALA A 19 5.84 -27.84 3.91
N ALA A 20 5.54 -26.55 3.75
CA ALA A 20 4.29 -25.94 4.19
C ALA A 20 3.10 -26.30 3.29
N TRP A 21 3.36 -26.54 2.00
CA TRP A 21 2.34 -26.85 1.00
C TRP A 21 1.27 -27.88 1.43
N PRO A 22 1.63 -29.11 1.87
CA PRO A 22 0.64 -30.09 2.28
C PRO A 22 -0.13 -29.72 3.57
N HIS A 23 0.28 -28.66 4.26
CA HIS A 23 -0.23 -28.25 5.57
C HIS A 23 -0.84 -26.85 5.58
N LEU A 24 -1.03 -26.20 4.43
CA LEU A 24 -1.57 -24.82 4.38
C LEU A 24 -2.95 -24.72 5.06
N ALA A 25 -3.78 -25.75 4.94
CA ALA A 25 -5.09 -25.80 5.62
C ALA A 25 -4.97 -25.78 7.15
N ASP A 26 -3.86 -26.29 7.71
CA ASP A 26 -3.61 -26.32 9.16
C ASP A 26 -3.07 -24.99 9.70
N PHE A 27 -2.67 -24.07 8.81
CA PHE A 27 -2.10 -22.79 9.23
C PHE A 27 -3.19 -21.86 9.77
N ALA A 28 -2.85 -21.12 10.82
CA ALA A 28 -3.61 -19.94 11.18
C ALA A 28 -3.54 -18.89 10.05
N PRO A 29 -4.56 -18.01 9.90
CA PRO A 29 -4.56 -16.93 8.89
C PRO A 29 -3.25 -16.13 8.82
N GLN A 30 -2.71 -15.77 9.99
CA GLN A 30 -1.44 -15.06 10.10
C GLN A 30 -0.26 -15.84 9.49
N GLY A 31 -0.24 -17.17 9.65
CA GLY A 31 0.79 -18.04 9.09
C GLY A 31 0.78 -18.02 7.56
N LEU A 32 -0.41 -18.08 6.95
CA LEU A 32 -0.58 -17.95 5.50
C LEU A 32 -0.07 -16.60 5.00
N CYS A 33 -0.50 -15.51 5.66
CA CYS A 33 -0.12 -14.14 5.29
C CYS A 33 1.39 -13.93 5.41
N ASN A 34 2.01 -14.38 6.50
CA ASN A 34 3.44 -14.24 6.71
C ASN A 34 4.27 -14.99 5.66
N LEU A 35 3.80 -16.17 5.22
CA LEU A 35 4.48 -16.96 4.21
C LEU A 35 4.54 -16.22 2.87
N VAL A 36 3.40 -15.76 2.35
CA VAL A 36 3.39 -15.00 1.08
C VAL A 36 4.03 -13.62 1.22
N TRP A 37 3.93 -12.98 2.38
CA TRP A 37 4.60 -11.71 2.64
C TRP A 37 6.12 -11.85 2.60
N ALA A 38 6.68 -12.89 3.24
CA ALA A 38 8.11 -13.18 3.21
C ALA A 38 8.59 -13.48 1.78
N SER A 39 7.85 -14.33 1.06
CA SER A 39 8.09 -14.64 -0.36
C SER A 39 8.10 -13.39 -1.25
N ALA A 40 7.09 -12.53 -1.12
CA ALA A 40 7.00 -11.28 -1.88
C ALA A 40 8.13 -10.30 -1.52
N THR A 41 8.53 -10.23 -0.25
CA THR A 41 9.58 -9.34 0.25
C THR A 41 10.95 -9.69 -0.33
N VAL A 42 11.28 -10.98 -0.46
CA VAL A 42 12.55 -11.41 -1.07
C VAL A 42 12.51 -11.46 -2.60
N GLY A 43 11.36 -11.16 -3.22
CA GLY A 43 11.19 -11.24 -4.67
C GLY A 43 11.08 -12.66 -5.21
N HIS A 44 10.71 -13.64 -4.37
CA HIS A 44 10.57 -15.05 -4.73
C HIS A 44 9.14 -15.51 -4.51
N ALA A 45 8.34 -15.48 -5.56
CA ALA A 45 6.91 -15.78 -5.53
C ALA A 45 6.57 -17.03 -6.38
N PRO A 46 6.83 -18.24 -5.86
CA PRO A 46 6.53 -19.47 -6.59
C PRO A 46 5.01 -19.56 -6.85
N HIS A 47 4.64 -19.77 -8.12
CA HIS A 47 3.24 -19.73 -8.57
C HIS A 47 2.34 -20.65 -7.76
N ARG A 48 2.73 -21.93 -7.61
CA ARG A 48 1.93 -22.93 -6.88
C ARG A 48 1.58 -22.44 -5.48
N LEU A 49 2.57 -22.01 -4.70
CA LEU A 49 2.37 -21.50 -3.35
C LEU A 49 1.34 -20.38 -3.30
N PHE A 50 1.48 -19.38 -4.17
CA PHE A 50 0.56 -18.24 -4.23
C PHE A 50 -0.85 -18.69 -4.67
N ASP A 51 -0.97 -19.63 -5.60
CA ASP A 51 -2.27 -20.14 -6.05
C ASP A 51 -3.01 -20.84 -4.90
N SER A 52 -2.33 -21.69 -4.11
CA SER A 52 -2.98 -22.32 -2.95
C SER A 52 -3.23 -21.38 -1.80
N VAL A 53 -2.32 -20.46 -1.49
CA VAL A 53 -2.58 -19.45 -0.46
C VAL A 53 -3.73 -18.54 -0.88
N ALA A 54 -3.91 -18.25 -2.17
CA ALA A 54 -5.07 -17.52 -2.67
C ALA A 54 -6.36 -18.32 -2.46
N ALA A 55 -6.36 -19.62 -2.80
CA ALA A 55 -7.53 -20.48 -2.59
C ALA A 55 -7.90 -20.59 -1.10
N GLU A 56 -6.93 -20.88 -0.24
CA GLU A 56 -7.12 -20.96 1.22
C GLU A 56 -7.56 -19.60 1.81
N GLY A 57 -6.89 -18.52 1.42
CA GLY A 57 -7.22 -17.16 1.87
C GLY A 57 -8.61 -16.72 1.44
N THR A 58 -9.04 -17.08 0.23
CA THR A 58 -10.40 -16.79 -0.28
C THR A 58 -11.44 -17.54 0.53
N ALA A 59 -11.22 -18.83 0.79
CA ALA A 59 -12.15 -19.66 1.56
C ALA A 59 -12.27 -19.24 3.03
N ARG A 60 -11.19 -18.67 3.59
CA ARG A 60 -11.05 -18.40 5.03
C ARG A 60 -10.94 -16.91 5.37
N VAL A 61 -11.29 -16.01 4.44
CA VAL A 61 -11.19 -14.56 4.66
C VAL A 61 -11.95 -14.10 5.91
N ALA A 62 -13.01 -14.82 6.28
CA ALA A 62 -13.79 -14.59 7.49
C ALA A 62 -13.02 -14.91 8.81
N GLU A 63 -11.85 -15.51 8.76
CA GLU A 63 -10.98 -15.72 9.92
C GLU A 63 -9.93 -14.61 10.07
N PHE A 64 -9.72 -13.79 9.03
CA PHE A 64 -8.61 -12.85 8.96
C PHE A 64 -8.89 -11.63 9.85
N ASN A 65 -7.88 -11.12 10.54
CA ASN A 65 -7.95 -9.80 11.15
C ASN A 65 -7.53 -8.70 10.14
N ALA A 66 -7.55 -7.43 10.56
CA ALA A 66 -7.18 -6.30 9.70
C ALA A 66 -5.74 -6.39 9.16
N GLN A 67 -4.81 -6.83 10.00
CA GLN A 67 -3.41 -7.03 9.62
C GLN A 67 -3.26 -8.15 8.59
N ASP A 68 -3.95 -9.27 8.79
CA ASP A 68 -3.93 -10.41 7.86
C ASP A 68 -4.46 -9.99 6.48
N MET A 69 -5.61 -9.31 6.43
CA MET A 69 -6.20 -8.81 5.18
C MET A 69 -5.25 -7.86 4.44
N SER A 70 -4.69 -6.87 5.15
CA SER A 70 -3.72 -5.93 4.59
C SER A 70 -2.46 -6.62 4.08
N ASN A 71 -1.87 -7.53 4.88
CA ASN A 71 -0.64 -8.22 4.51
C ASN A 71 -0.84 -9.16 3.32
N MET A 72 -1.98 -9.85 3.27
CA MET A 72 -2.36 -10.71 2.15
C MET A 72 -2.47 -9.90 0.85
N ALA A 73 -3.27 -8.81 0.85
CA ALA A 73 -3.40 -7.94 -0.31
C ALA A 73 -2.05 -7.38 -0.77
N TRP A 74 -1.25 -6.87 0.18
CA TRP A 74 0.07 -6.32 -0.11
C TRP A 74 1.02 -7.36 -0.72
N ALA A 75 1.06 -8.58 -0.17
CA ALA A 75 1.95 -9.63 -0.65
C ALA A 75 1.65 -10.02 -2.10
N PHE A 76 0.38 -10.23 -2.45
CA PHE A 76 -0.05 -10.56 -3.80
C PHE A 76 0.24 -9.41 -4.79
N ALA A 77 -0.08 -8.18 -4.40
CA ALA A 77 0.21 -7.00 -5.20
C ALA A 77 1.71 -6.80 -5.43
N LYS A 78 2.53 -6.97 -4.39
CA LYS A 78 3.99 -6.85 -4.44
C LYS A 78 4.62 -7.93 -5.30
N ALA A 79 4.12 -9.16 -5.23
CA ALA A 79 4.59 -10.30 -6.00
C ALA A 79 4.16 -10.27 -7.47
N GLY A 80 3.27 -9.35 -7.86
CA GLY A 80 2.71 -9.32 -9.22
C GLY A 80 1.88 -10.57 -9.53
N LYS A 81 1.21 -11.14 -8.52
CA LYS A 81 0.31 -12.29 -8.66
C LYS A 81 -1.13 -11.78 -8.62
N PRO A 82 -1.77 -11.55 -9.78
CA PRO A 82 -3.18 -11.17 -9.79
C PRO A 82 -4.02 -12.34 -9.27
N ALA A 83 -4.78 -12.11 -8.19
CA ALA A 83 -5.66 -13.09 -7.56
C ALA A 83 -7.05 -12.46 -7.38
N PRO A 84 -7.80 -12.21 -8.47
CA PRO A 84 -9.00 -11.38 -8.43
C PRO A 84 -10.04 -11.88 -7.42
N GLU A 85 -10.24 -13.19 -7.32
CA GLU A 85 -11.20 -13.79 -6.37
C GLU A 85 -10.81 -13.53 -4.91
N LEU A 86 -9.51 -13.53 -4.61
CA LEU A 86 -8.99 -13.18 -3.29
C LEU A 86 -9.21 -11.70 -2.98
N PHE A 87 -8.97 -10.81 -3.96
CA PHE A 87 -9.21 -9.38 -3.79
C PHE A 87 -10.70 -9.06 -3.63
N ASP A 88 -11.59 -9.74 -4.38
CA ASP A 88 -13.04 -9.65 -4.21
C ASP A 88 -13.45 -10.09 -2.79
N ALA A 89 -12.93 -11.22 -2.31
CA ALA A 89 -13.20 -11.72 -0.97
C ALA A 89 -12.72 -10.76 0.14
N LEU A 90 -11.51 -10.20 -0.02
CA LEU A 90 -10.97 -9.20 0.90
C LEU A 90 -11.82 -7.93 0.92
N ALA A 91 -12.20 -7.41 -0.25
CA ALA A 91 -13.04 -6.22 -0.34
C ALA A 91 -14.43 -6.44 0.27
N ALA A 92 -15.05 -7.59 -0.01
CA ALA A 92 -16.33 -7.97 0.57
C ALA A 92 -16.25 -8.08 2.10
N GLU A 93 -15.17 -8.66 2.63
CA GLU A 93 -15.03 -8.84 4.07
C GLU A 93 -14.76 -7.52 4.80
N VAL A 94 -13.96 -6.63 4.21
CA VAL A 94 -13.79 -5.26 4.73
C VAL A 94 -15.10 -4.48 4.66
N ALA A 95 -15.89 -4.61 3.59
CA ALA A 95 -17.20 -3.98 3.50
C ALA A 95 -18.15 -4.51 4.59
N ARG A 96 -18.10 -5.81 4.90
CA ARG A 96 -18.94 -6.45 5.92
C ARG A 96 -18.60 -6.02 7.34
N ARG A 97 -17.31 -5.92 7.68
CA ARG A 97 -16.83 -5.59 9.05
C ARG A 97 -16.58 -4.09 9.27
N GLY A 98 -16.40 -3.35 8.19
CA GLY A 98 -15.80 -2.03 8.21
C GLY A 98 -14.29 -2.06 8.49
N VAL A 99 -13.71 -0.87 8.50
CA VAL A 99 -12.27 -0.62 8.65
C VAL A 99 -11.87 -0.20 10.07
N GLY A 100 -12.75 -0.37 11.06
CA GLY A 100 -12.52 0.11 12.43
C GLY A 100 -11.31 -0.54 13.12
N GLY A 101 -11.01 -1.79 12.77
CA GLY A 101 -9.85 -2.53 13.29
C GLY A 101 -8.52 -2.24 12.57
N PHE A 102 -8.54 -1.45 11.48
CA PHE A 102 -7.34 -1.16 10.70
C PHE A 102 -6.52 -0.04 11.35
N LYS A 103 -5.23 -0.29 11.48
CA LYS A 103 -4.20 0.69 11.85
C LYS A 103 -3.77 1.49 10.61
N PRO A 104 -3.14 2.67 10.79
CA PRO A 104 -2.61 3.49 9.70
C PRO A 104 -1.85 2.73 8.60
N GLN A 105 -0.94 1.83 9.01
CA GLN A 105 -0.16 1.04 8.06
C GLN A 105 -1.03 0.09 7.23
N GLU A 106 -2.07 -0.50 7.84
CA GLU A 106 -2.96 -1.45 7.18
C GLU A 106 -3.88 -0.74 6.19
N LEU A 107 -4.34 0.48 6.53
CA LEU A 107 -5.08 1.34 5.61
C LEU A 107 -4.26 1.66 4.35
N ALA A 108 -3.04 2.16 4.56
CA ALA A 108 -2.14 2.53 3.47
C ALA A 108 -1.77 1.33 2.60
N ASN A 109 -1.43 0.19 3.21
CA ASN A 109 -1.07 -1.03 2.48
C ASN A 109 -2.24 -1.60 1.68
N THR A 110 -3.46 -1.58 2.24
CA THR A 110 -4.66 -2.07 1.55
C THR A 110 -4.98 -1.19 0.33
N ALA A 111 -5.02 0.14 0.52
CA ALA A 111 -5.24 1.08 -0.60
C ALA A 111 -4.18 0.89 -1.69
N TRP A 112 -2.90 0.84 -1.29
CA TRP A 112 -1.78 0.63 -2.21
C TRP A 112 -1.90 -0.68 -2.97
N ALA A 113 -2.24 -1.77 -2.30
CA ALA A 113 -2.35 -3.09 -2.92
C ALA A 113 -3.44 -3.12 -4.00
N PHE A 114 -4.65 -2.64 -3.68
CA PHE A 114 -5.77 -2.59 -4.61
C PHE A 114 -5.48 -1.68 -5.82
N ALA A 115 -4.89 -0.51 -5.60
CA ALA A 115 -4.46 0.38 -6.67
C ALA A 115 -3.36 -0.26 -7.54
N LYS A 116 -2.38 -0.93 -6.92
CA LYS A 116 -1.23 -1.53 -7.61
C LYS A 116 -1.62 -2.63 -8.58
N VAL A 117 -2.63 -3.42 -8.25
CA VAL A 117 -3.16 -4.48 -9.14
C VAL A 117 -4.30 -4.00 -10.03
N ALA A 118 -4.64 -2.71 -9.98
CA ALA A 118 -5.76 -2.10 -10.71
C ALA A 118 -7.10 -2.81 -10.47
N HIS A 119 -7.35 -3.28 -9.25
CA HIS A 119 -8.60 -3.94 -8.89
C HIS A 119 -9.61 -2.91 -8.37
N ALA A 120 -10.74 -2.78 -9.06
CA ALA A 120 -11.75 -1.77 -8.77
C ALA A 120 -12.52 -2.11 -7.49
N ALA A 121 -12.41 -1.26 -6.47
CA ALA A 121 -13.11 -1.44 -5.19
C ALA A 121 -13.56 -0.08 -4.61
N PRO A 122 -14.45 0.67 -5.29
CA PRO A 122 -14.78 2.06 -4.89
C PRO A 122 -15.29 2.17 -3.45
N ALA A 123 -16.16 1.26 -3.00
CA ALA A 123 -16.67 1.24 -1.63
C ALA A 123 -15.56 0.99 -0.59
N LEU A 124 -14.53 0.20 -0.94
CA LEU A 124 -13.37 0.00 -0.09
C LEU A 124 -12.54 1.30 0.01
N PHE A 125 -12.28 1.97 -1.11
CA PHE A 125 -11.58 3.25 -1.12
C PHE A 125 -12.34 4.31 -0.30
N ASP A 126 -13.66 4.41 -0.40
CA ASP A 126 -14.45 5.33 0.41
C ASP A 126 -14.30 5.04 1.92
N ALA A 127 -14.37 3.77 2.31
CA ALA A 127 -14.19 3.36 3.71
C ALA A 127 -12.78 3.65 4.23
N LEU A 128 -11.75 3.32 3.43
CA LEU A 128 -10.35 3.58 3.78
C LEU A 128 -10.09 5.09 3.92
N SER A 129 -10.66 5.92 3.04
CA SER A 129 -10.52 7.39 3.08
C SER A 129 -11.11 7.94 4.37
N GLY A 130 -12.38 7.60 4.63
CA GLY A 130 -13.10 8.04 5.82
C GLY A 130 -12.37 7.67 7.12
N ARG A 131 -11.79 6.47 7.19
CA ARG A 131 -10.99 6.06 8.35
C ARG A 131 -9.64 6.75 8.43
N SER A 132 -8.96 6.94 7.30
CA SER A 132 -7.65 7.59 7.24
C SER A 132 -7.72 9.02 7.76
N LEU A 133 -8.77 9.77 7.37
CA LEU A 133 -9.03 11.15 7.82
C LEU A 133 -9.12 11.29 9.35
N LEU A 134 -9.45 10.22 10.08
CA LEU A 134 -9.56 10.24 11.54
C LEU A 134 -8.23 9.99 12.27
N SER A 135 -7.15 9.66 11.55
CA SER A 135 -5.90 9.22 12.18
C SER A 135 -4.63 9.51 11.35
N LEU A 136 -4.65 10.54 10.47
CA LEU A 136 -3.50 10.87 9.61
C LEU A 136 -2.24 11.24 10.41
N ASP A 137 -2.41 11.80 11.59
CA ASP A 137 -1.33 12.11 12.55
C ASP A 137 -0.51 10.86 12.92
N ALA A 138 -1.14 9.69 12.96
CA ALA A 138 -0.51 8.42 13.26
C ALA A 138 0.10 7.71 12.03
N PHE A 139 -0.06 8.25 10.80
CA PHE A 139 0.57 7.68 9.62
C PHE A 139 2.07 7.98 9.64
N SER A 140 2.88 7.03 9.15
CA SER A 140 4.28 7.31 8.83
C SER A 140 4.38 8.16 7.55
N PRO A 141 5.53 8.83 7.30
CA PRO A 141 5.79 9.52 6.03
C PRO A 141 5.52 8.63 4.80
N GLN A 142 5.99 7.38 4.84
CA GLN A 142 5.72 6.39 3.82
C GLN A 142 4.21 6.08 3.70
N GLY A 143 3.50 5.97 4.82
CA GLY A 143 2.06 5.71 4.83
C GLY A 143 1.27 6.83 4.15
N LEU A 144 1.61 8.09 4.43
CA LEU A 144 1.00 9.26 3.78
C LEU A 144 1.26 9.25 2.27
N ALA A 145 2.51 9.05 1.84
CA ALA A 145 2.88 8.99 0.43
C ALA A 145 2.20 7.82 -0.31
N ASN A 146 2.20 6.62 0.28
CA ASN A 146 1.55 5.44 -0.31
C ASN A 146 0.04 5.61 -0.44
N THR A 147 -0.59 6.25 0.55
CA THR A 147 -2.03 6.53 0.51
C THR A 147 -2.34 7.51 -0.62
N ALA A 148 -1.67 8.66 -0.68
CA ALA A 148 -1.86 9.62 -1.76
C ALA A 148 -1.64 8.98 -3.15
N TRP A 149 -0.56 8.20 -3.29
CA TRP A 149 -0.26 7.47 -4.53
C TRP A 149 -1.36 6.50 -4.92
N ALA A 150 -1.92 5.76 -3.95
CA ALA A 150 -2.95 4.76 -4.21
C ALA A 150 -4.22 5.40 -4.80
N TYR A 151 -4.70 6.50 -4.21
CA TYR A 151 -5.90 7.19 -4.69
C TYR A 151 -5.67 7.83 -6.06
N ALA A 152 -4.52 8.49 -6.26
CA ALA A 152 -4.16 9.07 -7.54
C ALA A 152 -4.05 8.00 -8.64
N THR A 153 -3.41 6.87 -8.34
CA THR A 153 -3.22 5.75 -9.29
C THR A 153 -4.52 5.02 -9.60
N ALA A 154 -5.38 4.82 -8.60
CA ALA A 154 -6.70 4.23 -8.80
C ALA A 154 -7.67 5.18 -9.55
N GLY A 155 -7.34 6.47 -9.65
CA GLY A 155 -8.25 7.49 -10.17
C GLY A 155 -9.49 7.71 -9.30
N HIS A 156 -9.43 7.32 -8.02
CA HIS A 156 -10.53 7.46 -7.07
C HIS A 156 -10.49 8.87 -6.48
N ALA A 157 -11.53 9.66 -6.74
CA ALA A 157 -11.59 11.05 -6.29
C ALA A 157 -11.69 11.11 -4.76
N ALA A 158 -10.75 11.79 -4.11
CA ALA A 158 -10.74 11.98 -2.66
C ALA A 158 -10.10 13.33 -2.29
N PRO A 159 -10.66 14.47 -2.75
CA PRO A 159 -10.03 15.77 -2.58
C PRO A 159 -9.81 16.14 -1.10
N GLU A 160 -10.73 15.80 -0.21
CA GLU A 160 -10.58 16.04 1.23
C GLU A 160 -9.40 15.24 1.82
N LEU A 161 -9.17 14.02 1.32
CA LEU A 161 -8.05 13.19 1.75
C LEU A 161 -6.71 13.78 1.27
N PHE A 162 -6.63 14.26 0.03
CA PHE A 162 -5.43 14.93 -0.48
C PHE A 162 -5.10 16.20 0.29
N ASP A 163 -6.11 17.04 0.56
CA ASP A 163 -5.95 18.26 1.35
C ASP A 163 -5.46 17.93 2.78
N ALA A 164 -6.03 16.92 3.42
CA ALA A 164 -5.65 16.51 4.76
C ALA A 164 -4.24 15.88 4.81
N ILE A 165 -3.88 15.04 3.82
CA ILE A 165 -2.52 14.49 3.70
C ILE A 165 -1.51 15.62 3.49
N ALA A 166 -1.82 16.61 2.65
CA ALA A 166 -0.95 17.74 2.39
C ALA A 166 -0.70 18.58 3.65
N ALA A 167 -1.77 18.88 4.40
CA ALA A 167 -1.68 19.60 5.66
C ALA A 167 -0.85 18.84 6.71
N GLU A 168 -1.03 17.52 6.82
CA GLU A 168 -0.29 16.68 7.76
C GLU A 168 1.18 16.49 7.36
N ALA A 169 1.47 16.36 6.05
CA ALA A 169 2.83 16.14 5.56
C ALA A 169 3.71 17.39 5.65
N ALA A 170 3.15 18.58 5.40
CA ALA A 170 3.89 19.85 5.34
C ALA A 170 4.81 20.11 6.57
N PRO A 171 4.37 19.98 7.84
CA PRO A 171 5.25 20.17 8.99
C PRO A 171 6.28 19.04 9.19
N ARG A 172 6.14 17.92 8.46
CA ARG A 172 6.89 16.68 8.66
C ARG A 172 7.83 16.33 7.51
N LEU A 173 7.94 17.17 6.48
CA LEU A 173 8.69 16.86 5.24
C LEU A 173 10.15 16.43 5.49
N SER A 174 10.79 16.95 6.54
CA SER A 174 12.15 16.54 6.96
C SER A 174 12.29 15.06 7.33
N GLN A 175 11.18 14.39 7.67
CA GLN A 175 11.13 12.97 8.03
C GLN A 175 10.94 12.05 6.82
N PHE A 176 10.52 12.59 5.68
CA PHE A 176 10.28 11.82 4.46
C PHE A 176 11.59 11.47 3.77
N LYS A 177 11.67 10.29 3.18
CA LYS A 177 12.73 9.94 2.25
C LYS A 177 12.52 10.67 0.91
N PRO A 178 13.59 10.92 0.13
CA PRO A 178 13.51 11.54 -1.19
C PRO A 178 12.41 10.93 -2.08
N GLN A 179 12.40 9.60 -2.21
CA GLN A 179 11.36 8.87 -2.95
C GLN A 179 9.92 9.17 -2.48
N GLU A 180 9.71 9.30 -1.16
CA GLU A 180 8.38 9.54 -0.59
C GLU A 180 7.91 10.97 -0.87
N LEU A 181 8.83 11.94 -0.87
CA LEU A 181 8.55 13.32 -1.27
C LEU A 181 8.12 13.38 -2.75
N SER A 182 8.84 12.70 -3.63
CA SER A 182 8.52 12.66 -5.07
C SER A 182 7.16 12.02 -5.33
N ILE A 183 6.86 10.92 -4.63
CA ILE A 183 5.56 10.24 -4.72
C ILE A 183 4.43 11.17 -4.27
N LEU A 184 4.61 11.85 -3.14
CA LEU A 184 3.62 12.75 -2.59
C LEU A 184 3.35 13.94 -3.53
N ALA A 185 4.41 14.54 -4.07
CA ALA A 185 4.32 15.65 -5.02
C ALA A 185 3.55 15.23 -6.30
N TRP A 186 3.93 14.10 -6.88
CA TRP A 186 3.25 13.56 -8.07
C TRP A 186 1.78 13.26 -7.81
N ALA A 187 1.46 12.62 -6.68
CA ALA A 187 0.09 12.23 -6.36
C ALA A 187 -0.83 13.45 -6.19
N CYS A 188 -0.39 14.48 -5.48
CA CYS A 188 -1.17 15.71 -5.29
C CYS A 188 -1.32 16.49 -6.60
N ALA A 189 -0.30 16.49 -7.48
CA ALA A 189 -0.40 17.10 -8.80
C ALA A 189 -1.38 16.35 -9.72
N ALA A 190 -1.37 15.01 -9.68
CA ALA A 190 -2.27 14.16 -10.45
C ALA A 190 -3.74 14.35 -10.05
N ASP A 191 -4.03 14.46 -8.75
CA ASP A 191 -5.38 14.79 -8.26
C ASP A 191 -5.84 16.17 -8.74
N GLY A 192 -5.00 17.20 -8.61
CA GLY A 192 -5.31 18.56 -9.07
C GLY A 192 -5.59 18.64 -10.58
N ALA A 193 -4.85 17.88 -11.40
CA ALA A 193 -5.12 17.77 -12.83
C ALA A 193 -6.48 17.10 -13.11
N ALA A 194 -6.83 16.05 -12.36
CA ALA A 194 -8.11 15.35 -12.48
C ALA A 194 -9.30 16.16 -11.93
N GLY A 195 -9.07 17.04 -10.96
CA GLY A 195 -10.06 17.96 -10.38
C GLY A 195 -10.33 19.20 -11.25
N SER A 196 -9.32 19.70 -11.96
CA SER A 196 -9.46 20.81 -12.94
C SER A 196 -10.45 20.46 -14.06
N CYS A 197 -10.50 19.18 -14.49
CA CYS A 197 -11.50 18.68 -15.43
C CYS A 197 -12.94 18.59 -14.84
N ARG A 198 -13.11 18.73 -13.52
CA ARG A 198 -14.38 18.56 -12.80
C ARG A 198 -14.92 19.81 -12.10
N GLY A 199 -14.24 20.96 -12.23
CA GLY A 199 -14.80 22.28 -11.95
C GLY A 199 -14.98 22.65 -10.48
N LYS A 200 -13.90 23.10 -9.83
CA LYS A 200 -13.74 24.32 -9.00
C LYS A 200 -12.39 24.17 -8.28
N PRO A 201 -11.48 25.18 -8.34
CA PRO A 201 -10.24 25.10 -7.59
C PRO A 201 -10.54 25.14 -6.09
N SER A 202 -10.12 24.10 -5.36
CA SER A 202 -10.10 24.14 -3.90
C SER A 202 -9.11 25.22 -3.46
N ALA A 203 -9.53 26.10 -2.55
CA ALA A 203 -8.64 27.05 -1.88
C ALA A 203 -7.85 26.28 -0.81
N ALA A 204 -6.86 25.49 -1.25
CA ALA A 204 -6.47 24.27 -0.53
C ALA A 204 -5.03 24.24 0.03
N PRO A 205 -4.73 23.35 1.00
CA PRO A 205 -3.40 23.04 1.53
C PRO A 205 -2.36 22.56 0.51
N VAL A 206 -2.79 22.03 -0.64
CA VAL A 206 -1.91 21.43 -1.66
C VAL A 206 -0.91 22.44 -2.27
N PRO A 207 -1.32 23.66 -2.69
CA PRO A 207 -0.38 24.72 -3.04
C PRO A 207 0.70 25.01 -1.98
N LEU A 208 0.32 25.06 -0.69
CA LEU A 208 1.28 25.29 0.41
C LEU A 208 2.23 24.11 0.60
N LEU A 209 1.77 22.88 0.35
CA LEU A 209 2.63 21.70 0.33
C LEU A 209 3.70 21.83 -0.75
N PHE A 210 3.38 22.31 -1.95
CA PHE A 210 4.37 22.47 -3.02
C PHE A 210 5.47 23.48 -2.67
N ASP A 211 5.12 24.60 -2.03
CA ASP A 211 6.10 25.57 -1.53
C ASP A 211 7.00 24.95 -0.46
N ALA A 212 6.40 24.21 0.49
CA ALA A 212 7.14 23.52 1.55
C ALA A 212 8.05 22.41 0.99
N LEU A 213 7.59 21.66 -0.03
CA LEU A 213 8.37 20.66 -0.74
C LEU A 213 9.56 21.30 -1.46
N ALA A 214 9.35 22.41 -2.17
CA ALA A 214 10.42 23.12 -2.87
C ALA A 214 11.49 23.61 -1.87
N ALA A 215 11.07 24.18 -0.74
CA ALA A 215 11.98 24.59 0.33
C ALA A 215 12.78 23.41 0.91
N GLU A 216 12.13 22.27 1.14
CA GLU A 216 12.79 21.08 1.69
C GLU A 216 13.78 20.44 0.70
N VAL A 217 13.43 20.38 -0.58
CA VAL A 217 14.34 19.91 -1.65
C VAL A 217 15.54 20.84 -1.78
N ALA A 218 15.33 22.16 -1.76
CA ALA A 218 16.41 23.14 -1.79
C ALA A 218 17.35 23.00 -0.57
N ARG A 219 16.80 22.73 0.61
CA ARG A 219 17.57 22.51 1.85
C ARG A 219 18.44 21.24 1.78
N ARG A 220 17.93 20.16 1.20
CA ARG A 220 18.66 18.88 1.06
C ARG A 220 19.68 18.90 -0.08
N GLY A 221 19.42 19.71 -1.10
CA GLY A 221 20.02 19.54 -2.42
C GLY A 221 19.54 18.26 -3.11
N VAL A 222 19.83 18.16 -4.41
CA VAL A 222 19.37 17.03 -5.24
C VAL A 222 20.21 15.76 -5.09
N GLY A 223 21.35 15.82 -4.40
CA GLY A 223 22.28 14.68 -4.27
C GLY A 223 21.72 13.48 -3.50
N GLY A 224 20.65 13.68 -2.71
CA GLY A 224 19.94 12.60 -2.02
C GLY A 224 18.88 11.89 -2.88
N PHE A 225 18.53 12.43 -4.04
CA PHE A 225 17.51 11.89 -4.93
C PHE A 225 18.15 11.00 -5.99
N LYS A 226 17.54 9.87 -6.29
CA LYS A 226 17.88 9.09 -7.49
C LYS A 226 17.35 9.83 -8.73
N PRO A 227 17.90 9.59 -9.94
CA PRO A 227 17.42 10.24 -11.16
C PRO A 227 15.92 10.10 -11.43
N GLN A 228 15.33 8.96 -11.05
CA GLN A 228 13.89 8.68 -11.19
C GLN A 228 13.00 9.35 -10.13
N GLU A 229 13.61 9.97 -9.11
CA GLU A 229 12.94 10.67 -8.02
C GLU A 229 12.95 12.21 -8.22
N LEU A 230 13.74 12.71 -9.17
CA LEU A 230 13.75 14.13 -9.59
C LEU A 230 12.72 14.35 -10.71
#